data_AF-Q3Y246-F1
#
_entry.id   AF-Q3Y246-F1
#
_cell.length_a   1.000
_cell.length_b   1.000
_cell.length_c   1.000
_cell.angle_alpha   90.00
_cell.angle_beta   90.00
_cell.angle_gamma   90.00
#
_symmetry.space_group_name_H-M   'P 1'
#
loop_
_entity.id
_entity.type
_entity.pdbx_description
1 polymer ?
#
loop_
_entity_poly.entity_id
_entity_poly.type
_entity_poly.pdbx_seq_one_letter_code
_entity_poly.pdbx_strand_id
1 'polypeptide(L)'
;MRSEKEMMDLVLSLAEQDERIRIVTLEGSRANINIPKDEFQDYDITYFVSDIEPFISNDDWLNQFGNIIMMQKPEDMELFPPEEKGFSYLMLFDDYNKIDLTLLPLEELDNYLKGDKLIKVLIDKDCRIKRDIVPTDIDYHVRKPSAREYDDCCNEFWNVTPYVIKGLCRKEILFAIDHFNQIVRHELLRMISWKVGIETGFKLSVGKNYKFIERYISEDLWEKLLSTYRMDSYENIWEALFLCHQLFRAVSGEVAERLHYAYPEYDRNITKYTRDMYKKYTGKTGCLDSTYAADIEERREQ
;
A
#
# COMPACT_ATOMS: atom_id res chain seq x y z
N MET A 1 -17.43 3.70 23.75
CA MET A 1 -16.23 3.16 23.12
C MET A 1 -15.18 2.97 24.19
N ARG A 2 -14.65 1.75 24.31
CA ARG A 2 -13.53 1.44 25.18
C ARG A 2 -12.29 2.17 24.65
N SER A 3 -11.50 2.71 25.57
CA SER A 3 -10.23 3.37 25.31
C SER A 3 -9.12 2.39 24.94
N GLU A 4 -8.00 2.91 24.39
CA GLU A 4 -6.77 2.11 24.13
C GLU A 4 -6.33 1.33 25.35
N LYS A 5 -6.40 1.95 26.54
CA LYS A 5 -6.05 1.28 27.78
C LYS A 5 -7.00 0.12 28.09
N GLU A 6 -8.32 0.34 28.01
CA GLU A 6 -9.30 -0.71 28.28
C GLU A 6 -9.20 -1.88 27.30
N MET A 7 -8.94 -1.61 26.01
CA MET A 7 -8.74 -2.65 25.00
C MET A 7 -7.46 -3.45 25.26
N MET A 8 -6.34 -2.77 25.55
CA MET A 8 -5.08 -3.46 25.86
C MET A 8 -5.16 -4.25 27.16
N ASP A 9 -5.76 -3.68 28.21
CA ASP A 9 -5.95 -4.37 29.50
C ASP A 9 -6.80 -5.64 29.30
N LEU A 10 -7.82 -5.60 28.44
CA LEU A 10 -8.65 -6.76 28.07
C LEU A 10 -7.85 -7.85 27.36
N VAL A 11 -7.11 -7.48 26.30
CA VAL A 11 -6.23 -8.39 25.55
C VAL A 11 -5.26 -9.10 26.49
N LEU A 12 -4.55 -8.33 27.33
CA LEU A 12 -3.55 -8.87 28.24
C LEU A 12 -4.18 -9.77 29.32
N SER A 13 -5.33 -9.37 29.88
CA SER A 13 -6.02 -10.14 30.92
C SER A 13 -6.46 -11.52 30.41
N LEU A 14 -6.98 -11.59 29.18
CA LEU A 14 -7.38 -12.87 28.57
C LEU A 14 -6.16 -13.78 28.35
N ALA A 15 -5.08 -13.21 27.84
CA ALA A 15 -3.84 -13.96 27.65
C ALA A 15 -3.23 -14.44 28.97
N GLU A 16 -3.30 -13.65 30.05
CA GLU A 16 -2.81 -14.06 31.37
C GLU A 16 -3.63 -15.22 31.95
N GLN A 17 -4.95 -15.19 31.82
CA GLN A 17 -5.86 -16.19 32.37
C GLN A 17 -5.86 -17.52 31.61
N ASP A 18 -5.55 -17.50 30.31
CA ASP A 18 -5.47 -18.71 29.50
C ASP A 18 -4.04 -19.25 29.44
N GLU A 19 -3.81 -20.41 30.08
CA GLU A 19 -2.49 -21.06 30.08
C GLU A 19 -2.00 -21.48 28.70
N ARG A 20 -2.92 -21.65 27.74
CA ARG A 20 -2.57 -22.04 26.38
C ARG A 20 -1.89 -20.92 25.62
N ILE A 21 -2.20 -19.66 25.93
CA ILE A 21 -1.55 -18.46 25.39
C ILE A 21 -0.24 -18.22 26.15
N ARG A 22 0.89 -18.33 25.46
CA ARG A 22 2.23 -18.21 26.07
C ARG A 22 2.92 -16.89 25.77
N ILE A 23 2.71 -16.33 24.58
CA ILE A 23 3.31 -15.07 24.16
C ILE A 23 2.23 -14.21 23.51
N VAL A 24 2.27 -12.92 23.79
CA VAL A 24 1.42 -11.91 23.15
C VAL A 24 2.31 -10.85 22.53
N THR A 25 2.04 -10.54 21.27
CA THR A 25 2.69 -9.45 20.54
C THR A 25 1.65 -8.49 19.96
N LEU A 26 2.06 -7.24 19.81
CA LEU A 26 1.32 -6.18 19.13
C LEU A 26 2.11 -5.74 17.90
N GLU A 27 1.40 -5.62 16.78
CA GLU A 27 1.99 -5.33 15.48
C GLU A 27 1.49 -4.01 14.89
N GLY A 28 1.87 -3.80 13.63
CA GLY A 28 1.25 -2.83 12.76
C GLY A 28 1.41 -1.39 13.24
N SER A 29 0.34 -0.62 13.04
CA SER A 29 0.42 0.83 13.20
C SER A 29 0.65 1.25 14.67
N ARG A 30 0.13 0.48 15.63
CA ARG A 30 0.29 0.78 17.06
C ARG A 30 1.70 0.47 17.59
N ALA A 31 2.46 -0.39 16.91
CA ALA A 31 3.86 -0.64 17.20
C ALA A 31 4.81 0.41 16.59
N ASN A 32 4.34 1.20 15.61
CA ASN A 32 5.17 2.16 14.90
C ASN A 32 5.21 3.53 15.59
N ILE A 33 6.37 3.88 16.15
CA ILE A 33 6.61 5.16 16.84
C ILE A 33 6.66 6.37 15.90
N ASN A 34 6.84 6.17 14.61
CA ASN A 34 7.01 7.25 13.62
C ASN A 34 5.67 7.75 13.06
N ILE A 35 4.56 7.10 13.38
CA ILE A 35 3.24 7.53 12.93
C ILE A 35 2.42 8.10 14.09
N PRO A 36 1.64 9.17 13.87
CA PRO A 36 0.76 9.72 14.89
C PRO A 36 -0.27 8.66 15.33
N LYS A 37 -0.54 8.63 16.63
CA LYS A 37 -1.64 7.84 17.17
C LYS A 37 -2.97 8.52 16.88
N ASP A 38 -3.98 7.75 16.50
CA ASP A 38 -5.34 8.21 16.30
C ASP A 38 -6.36 7.13 16.69
N GLU A 39 -7.64 7.48 16.67
CA GLU A 39 -8.75 6.59 17.03
C GLU A 39 -9.05 5.51 15.98
N PHE A 40 -8.48 5.61 14.77
CA PHE A 40 -8.69 4.69 13.64
C PHE A 40 -7.61 3.61 13.55
N GLN A 41 -6.69 3.54 14.50
CA GLN A 41 -5.72 2.46 14.57
C GLN A 41 -6.36 1.18 15.09
N ASP A 42 -6.38 0.15 14.27
CA ASP A 42 -6.78 -1.20 14.68
C ASP A 42 -5.75 -1.80 15.67
N TYR A 43 -6.15 -2.86 16.37
CA TYR A 43 -5.25 -3.64 17.23
C TYR A 43 -4.83 -4.92 16.51
N ASP A 44 -3.65 -4.90 15.92
CA ASP A 44 -3.01 -6.09 15.34
C ASP A 44 -2.35 -6.90 16.46
N ILE A 45 -3.03 -7.94 16.96
CA ILE A 45 -2.57 -8.75 18.10
C ILE A 45 -2.25 -10.16 17.62
N THR A 46 -1.12 -10.70 18.07
CA THR A 46 -0.78 -12.10 17.83
C THR A 46 -0.62 -12.84 19.16
N TYR A 47 -1.37 -13.93 19.31
CA TYR A 47 -1.23 -14.89 20.41
C TYR A 47 -0.48 -16.12 19.94
N PHE A 48 0.65 -16.41 20.59
CA PHE A 48 1.31 -17.69 20.42
C PHE A 48 0.73 -18.70 21.40
N VAL A 49 0.15 -19.75 20.84
CA VAL A 49 -0.58 -20.77 21.59
C VAL A 49 0.16 -22.10 21.58
N SER A 50 0.03 -22.84 22.67
CA SER A 50 0.55 -24.21 22.78
C SER A 50 -0.29 -25.24 22.02
N ASP A 51 -1.57 -24.94 21.81
CA ASP A 51 -2.51 -25.73 21.01
C ASP A 51 -3.55 -24.79 20.39
N ILE A 52 -3.67 -24.83 19.07
CA ILE A 52 -4.55 -23.94 18.30
C ILE A 52 -5.97 -24.52 18.14
N GLU A 53 -6.12 -25.85 18.19
CA GLU A 53 -7.38 -26.55 17.90
C GLU A 53 -8.56 -26.08 18.77
N PRO A 54 -8.40 -25.86 20.09
CA PRO A 54 -9.51 -25.40 20.92
C PRO A 54 -10.02 -23.99 20.56
N PHE A 55 -9.18 -23.16 19.95
CA PHE A 55 -9.55 -21.80 19.58
C PHE A 55 -10.34 -21.77 18.27
N ILE A 56 -9.98 -22.64 17.31
CA ILE A 56 -10.59 -22.69 15.98
C ILE A 56 -11.82 -23.59 15.89
N SER A 57 -11.96 -24.55 16.82
CA SER A 57 -13.09 -25.49 16.84
C SER A 57 -14.37 -24.91 17.45
N ASN A 58 -14.25 -23.86 18.28
CA ASN A 58 -15.38 -23.14 18.84
C ASN A 58 -15.01 -21.67 19.06
N ASP A 59 -15.79 -20.76 18.47
CA ASP A 59 -15.56 -19.31 18.53
C ASP A 59 -16.08 -18.67 19.85
N ASP A 60 -16.77 -19.40 20.73
CA ASP A 60 -17.42 -18.87 21.94
C ASP A 60 -16.48 -18.11 22.90
N TRP A 61 -15.19 -18.47 22.92
CA TRP A 61 -14.20 -17.82 23.78
C TRP A 61 -13.99 -16.35 23.39
N LEU A 62 -14.29 -15.96 22.14
CA LEU A 62 -14.17 -14.60 21.64
C LEU A 62 -15.20 -13.65 22.26
N ASN A 63 -16.30 -14.18 22.81
CA ASN A 63 -17.33 -13.37 23.50
C ASN A 63 -16.76 -12.58 24.69
N GLN A 64 -15.62 -13.01 25.23
CA GLN A 64 -14.93 -12.30 26.30
C GLN A 64 -14.33 -10.97 25.84
N PHE A 65 -14.07 -10.79 24.53
CA PHE A 65 -13.66 -9.50 23.98
C PHE A 65 -14.79 -8.49 23.86
N GLY A 66 -16.04 -8.89 24.13
CA GLY A 66 -17.22 -8.04 24.00
C GLY A 66 -18.12 -8.44 22.83
N ASN A 67 -19.08 -7.57 22.52
CA ASN A 67 -20.10 -7.85 21.51
C ASN A 67 -19.56 -7.59 20.10
N ILE A 68 -19.37 -8.66 19.32
CA ILE A 68 -18.84 -8.61 17.95
C ILE A 68 -19.98 -8.35 16.97
N ILE A 69 -19.88 -7.27 16.18
CA ILE A 69 -20.88 -6.91 15.16
C ILE A 69 -20.51 -7.40 13.76
N MET A 70 -19.23 -7.64 13.52
CA MET A 70 -18.73 -8.26 12.29
C MET A 70 -17.45 -9.04 12.61
N MET A 71 -17.36 -10.24 12.07
CA MET A 71 -16.18 -11.09 12.18
C MET A 71 -15.86 -11.69 10.81
N GLN A 72 -14.58 -11.68 10.46
CA GLN A 72 -14.05 -12.41 9.31
C GLN A 72 -12.96 -13.37 9.80
N LYS A 73 -12.94 -14.58 9.25
CA LYS A 73 -11.94 -15.61 9.52
C LYS A 73 -11.22 -15.93 8.22
N PRO A 74 -10.14 -15.21 7.85
CA PRO A 74 -9.48 -15.35 6.57
C PRO A 74 -9.15 -16.79 6.17
N GLU A 75 -8.76 -17.62 7.14
CA GLU A 75 -8.40 -19.01 6.91
C GLU A 75 -9.59 -19.99 6.83
N ASP A 76 -10.82 -19.52 7.08
CA ASP A 76 -12.07 -20.29 7.07
C ASP A 76 -13.09 -19.68 6.08
N MET A 77 -12.61 -19.32 4.89
CA MET A 77 -13.44 -18.84 3.78
C MET A 77 -13.30 -19.75 2.56
N GLU A 78 -14.41 -19.96 1.84
CA GLU A 78 -14.41 -20.71 0.58
C GLU A 78 -14.01 -19.83 -0.61
N LEU A 79 -14.49 -18.58 -0.65
CA LEU A 79 -14.23 -17.66 -1.76
C LEU A 79 -12.78 -17.20 -1.83
N PHE A 80 -12.13 -17.08 -0.67
CA PHE A 80 -10.74 -16.67 -0.53
C PHE A 80 -9.99 -17.77 0.22
N PRO A 81 -9.12 -18.55 -0.45
CA PRO A 81 -8.39 -19.63 0.21
C PRO A 81 -7.39 -19.05 1.24
N PRO A 82 -7.05 -19.83 2.29
CA PRO A 82 -6.06 -19.43 3.28
C PRO A 82 -4.69 -19.19 2.62
N GLU A 83 -4.04 -18.07 2.96
CA GLU A 83 -2.71 -17.70 2.47
C GLU A 83 -1.61 -17.85 3.52
N GLU A 84 -1.91 -17.57 4.78
CA GLU A 84 -0.94 -17.51 5.88
C GLU A 84 -0.94 -18.76 6.75
N LYS A 85 0.18 -18.98 7.44
CA LYS A 85 0.27 -20.03 8.47
C LYS A 85 -0.31 -19.48 9.76
N GLY A 86 -1.42 -20.05 10.23
CA GLY A 86 -2.06 -19.64 11.47
C GLY A 86 -3.58 -19.66 11.32
N PHE A 87 -4.24 -18.97 12.23
CA PHE A 87 -5.67 -18.70 12.13
C PHE A 87 -5.98 -17.33 12.70
N SER A 88 -6.70 -16.50 11.96
CA SER A 88 -6.97 -15.12 12.32
C SER A 88 -8.45 -14.80 12.44
N TYR A 89 -8.74 -13.88 13.35
CA TYR A 89 -10.08 -13.35 13.63
C TYR A 89 -10.02 -11.83 13.47
N LEU A 90 -10.62 -11.31 12.40
CA LEU A 90 -10.76 -9.88 12.16
C LEU A 90 -12.12 -9.45 12.71
N MET A 91 -12.11 -8.81 13.88
CA MET A 91 -13.32 -8.52 14.66
C MET A 91 -13.57 -7.02 14.76
N LEU A 92 -14.79 -6.61 14.43
CA LEU A 92 -15.32 -5.28 14.73
C LEU A 92 -16.38 -5.39 15.84
N PHE A 93 -16.23 -4.59 16.89
CA PHE A 93 -17.12 -4.60 18.05
C PHE A 93 -18.21 -3.52 17.97
N ASP A 94 -19.25 -3.63 18.79
CA ASP A 94 -20.37 -2.67 18.86
C ASP A 94 -19.98 -1.28 19.36
N ASP A 95 -18.79 -1.18 19.94
CA ASP A 95 -18.16 0.06 20.33
C ASP A 95 -17.17 0.59 19.28
N TYR A 96 -17.14 -0.01 18.09
CA TYR A 96 -16.33 0.32 16.90
C TYR A 96 -14.81 0.17 17.04
N ASN A 97 -14.32 -0.41 18.13
CA ASN A 97 -12.95 -0.91 18.14
C ASN A 97 -12.83 -2.10 17.17
N LYS A 98 -11.67 -2.24 16.52
CA LYS A 98 -11.34 -3.36 15.64
C LYS A 98 -10.07 -4.06 16.10
N ILE A 99 -10.16 -5.36 16.34
CA ILE A 99 -9.02 -6.23 16.65
C ILE A 99 -8.82 -7.19 15.49
N ASP A 100 -7.60 -7.24 14.98
CA ASP A 100 -7.13 -8.29 14.08
C ASP A 100 -6.27 -9.24 14.91
N LEU A 101 -6.88 -10.34 15.35
CA LEU A 101 -6.27 -11.31 16.26
C LEU A 101 -5.75 -12.52 15.49
N THR A 102 -4.45 -12.74 15.50
CA THR A 102 -3.81 -13.90 14.88
C THR A 102 -3.39 -14.91 15.94
N LEU A 103 -3.68 -16.19 15.68
CA LEU A 103 -3.24 -17.32 16.48
C LEU A 103 -2.11 -18.05 15.74
N LEU A 104 -0.97 -18.18 16.40
CA LEU A 104 0.18 -18.92 15.87
C LEU A 104 0.61 -20.02 16.84
N PRO A 105 0.95 -21.23 16.35
CA PRO A 105 1.65 -22.22 17.15
C PRO A 105 3.02 -21.69 17.61
N LEU A 106 3.48 -22.13 18.79
CA LEU A 106 4.76 -21.68 19.35
C LEU A 106 5.98 -21.97 18.46
N GLU A 107 5.93 -23.01 17.65
CA GLU A 107 6.98 -23.36 16.69
C GLU A 107 7.19 -22.30 15.60
N GLU A 108 6.21 -21.45 15.32
CA GLU A 108 6.32 -20.38 14.31
C GLU A 108 6.95 -19.10 14.87
N LEU A 109 7.22 -19.01 16.19
CA LEU A 109 7.79 -17.83 16.84
C LEU A 109 9.09 -17.34 16.17
N ASP A 110 10.00 -18.25 15.84
CA ASP A 110 11.28 -17.88 15.23
C ASP A 110 11.13 -17.35 13.80
N ASN A 111 10.13 -17.82 13.05
CA ASN A 111 9.84 -17.33 11.71
C ASN A 111 9.15 -15.97 11.79
N TYR A 112 8.17 -15.86 12.68
CA TYR A 112 7.46 -14.62 12.97
C TYR A 112 8.41 -13.48 13.36
N LEU A 113 9.33 -13.71 14.30
CA LEU A 113 10.29 -12.69 14.75
C LEU A 113 11.35 -12.33 13.68
N LYS A 114 11.41 -13.05 12.56
CA LYS A 114 12.24 -12.70 11.39
C LYS A 114 11.45 -11.97 10.30
N GLY A 115 10.12 -11.92 10.43
CA GLY A 115 9.21 -11.26 9.50
C GLY A 115 9.21 -9.75 9.68
N ASP A 116 8.03 -9.17 9.89
CA ASP A 116 7.89 -7.73 10.14
C ASP A 116 8.72 -7.30 11.36
N LYS A 117 9.25 -6.08 11.32
CA LYS A 117 10.01 -5.47 12.41
C LYS A 117 9.17 -4.52 13.25
N LEU A 118 7.92 -4.24 12.89
CA LEU A 118 6.96 -3.51 13.71
C LEU A 118 6.29 -4.44 14.73
N ILE A 119 7.09 -5.15 15.51
CA ILE A 119 6.61 -6.07 16.55
C ILE A 119 6.97 -5.51 17.92
N LYS A 120 5.98 -5.43 18.81
CA LYS A 120 6.16 -5.17 20.23
C LYS A 120 5.73 -6.39 21.04
N VAL A 121 6.66 -6.97 21.79
CA VAL A 121 6.35 -8.05 22.73
C VAL A 121 5.65 -7.47 23.95
N LEU A 122 4.50 -8.04 24.30
CA LEU A 122 3.68 -7.61 25.44
C LEU A 122 3.76 -8.61 26.60
N ILE A 123 3.66 -9.91 26.31
CA ILE A 123 3.78 -11.00 27.27
C ILE A 123 4.70 -12.06 26.69
N ASP A 124 5.60 -12.62 27.51
CA ASP A 124 6.33 -13.86 27.23
C ASP A 124 6.43 -14.67 28.54
N LYS A 125 5.48 -15.59 28.74
CA LYS A 125 5.37 -16.36 29.98
C LYS A 125 6.51 -17.38 30.17
N ASP A 126 7.18 -17.75 29.09
CA ASP A 126 8.20 -18.79 29.06
C ASP A 126 9.63 -18.22 28.97
N CYS A 127 9.75 -16.89 28.86
CA CYS A 127 11.01 -16.19 28.56
C CYS A 127 11.70 -16.77 27.31
N ARG A 128 10.95 -17.14 26.27
CA ARG A 128 11.48 -17.72 25.01
C ARG A 128 12.25 -16.70 24.19
N ILE A 129 11.85 -15.43 24.25
CA ILE A 129 12.47 -14.35 23.49
C ILE A 129 13.69 -13.84 24.26
N LYS A 130 14.89 -14.23 23.79
CA LYS A 130 16.17 -13.92 24.48
C LYS A 130 16.82 -12.61 24.07
N ARG A 131 16.24 -11.89 23.12
CA ARG A 131 16.75 -10.62 22.59
C ARG A 131 15.73 -9.53 22.78
N ASP A 132 16.20 -8.29 22.92
CA ASP A 132 15.31 -7.14 22.90
C ASP A 132 14.75 -6.95 21.49
N ILE A 133 13.43 -6.78 21.39
CA ILE A 133 12.72 -6.54 20.13
C ILE A 133 12.30 -5.08 20.13
N VAL A 134 13.00 -4.26 19.35
CA VAL A 134 12.70 -2.84 19.19
C VAL A 134 11.92 -2.65 17.89
N PRO A 135 10.65 -2.20 17.95
CA PRO A 135 9.86 -1.95 16.75
C PRO A 135 10.55 -0.95 15.81
N THR A 136 10.59 -1.26 14.52
CA THR A 136 11.12 -0.34 13.49
C THR A 136 10.41 -0.52 12.16
N ASP A 137 10.17 0.60 11.47
CA ASP A 137 9.54 0.65 10.16
C ASP A 137 10.52 0.53 8.99
N ILE A 138 11.78 0.16 9.25
CA ILE A 138 12.87 0.13 8.26
C ILE A 138 12.55 -0.70 7.01
N ASP A 139 11.76 -1.76 7.15
CA ASP A 139 11.37 -2.63 6.03
C ASP A 139 10.37 -1.95 5.09
N TYR A 140 9.69 -0.90 5.57
CA TYR A 140 8.75 -0.10 4.81
C TYR A 140 9.38 1.15 4.19
N HIS A 141 10.67 1.40 4.42
CA HIS A 141 11.35 2.56 3.85
C HIS A 141 11.41 2.42 2.34
N VAL A 142 11.24 3.55 1.65
CA VAL A 142 11.42 3.59 0.19
C VAL A 142 12.83 3.09 -0.12
N ARG A 143 12.93 2.07 -0.96
CA ARG A 143 14.22 1.52 -1.39
C ARG A 143 14.70 2.24 -2.63
N LYS A 144 16.00 2.57 -2.67
CA LYS A 144 16.63 3.13 -3.86
C LYS A 144 16.52 2.13 -5.02
N PRO A 145 15.91 2.51 -6.16
CA PRO A 145 15.82 1.61 -7.30
C PRO A 145 17.19 1.44 -7.94
N SER A 146 17.47 0.22 -8.40
CA SER A 146 18.48 -0.02 -9.42
C SER A 146 18.06 0.58 -10.76
N ALA A 147 19.02 0.74 -11.68
CA ALA A 147 18.72 1.19 -13.05
C ALA A 147 17.70 0.28 -13.75
N ARG A 148 17.73 -1.03 -13.44
CA ARG A 148 16.79 -2.00 -14.00
C ARG A 148 15.40 -1.85 -13.42
N GLU A 149 15.25 -1.74 -12.09
CA GLU A 149 13.93 -1.52 -11.47
C GLU A 149 13.30 -0.20 -11.96
N TYR A 150 14.12 0.85 -12.16
CA TYR A 150 13.66 2.09 -12.77
C TYR A 150 13.10 1.89 -14.19
N ASP A 151 13.84 1.18 -15.05
CA ASP A 151 13.37 0.87 -16.41
C ASP A 151 12.14 -0.05 -16.40
N ASP A 152 12.09 -1.05 -15.51
CA ASP A 152 10.94 -1.94 -15.35
C ASP A 152 9.67 -1.15 -14.98
N CYS A 153 9.76 -0.16 -14.08
CA CYS A 153 8.65 0.73 -13.72
C CYS A 153 8.20 1.60 -14.91
N CYS A 154 9.14 2.19 -15.64
CA CYS A 154 8.83 2.94 -16.86
C CYS A 154 8.17 2.04 -17.90
N ASN A 155 8.69 0.82 -18.08
CA ASN A 155 8.19 -0.14 -19.03
C ASN A 155 6.75 -0.52 -18.69
N GLU A 156 6.47 -0.89 -17.44
CA GLU A 156 5.13 -1.29 -16.99
C GLU A 156 4.11 -0.15 -17.18
N PHE A 157 4.49 1.09 -16.81
CA PHE A 157 3.66 2.28 -17.02
C PHE A 157 3.27 2.43 -18.50
N TRP A 158 4.26 2.49 -19.39
CA TRP A 158 4.03 2.76 -20.81
C TRP A 158 3.44 1.56 -21.57
N ASN A 159 3.74 0.33 -21.14
CA ASN A 159 3.24 -0.91 -21.74
C ASN A 159 1.74 -1.14 -21.45
N VAL A 160 1.26 -0.74 -20.27
CA VAL A 160 -0.14 -0.89 -19.88
C VAL A 160 -1.01 0.30 -20.32
N THR A 161 -0.44 1.48 -20.57
CA THR A 161 -1.16 2.61 -21.17
C THR A 161 -2.03 2.24 -22.41
N PRO A 162 -1.53 1.45 -23.39
CA PRO A 162 -2.35 0.94 -24.49
C PRO A 162 -3.61 0.17 -24.08
N TYR A 163 -3.65 -0.44 -22.89
CA TYR A 163 -4.81 -1.22 -22.44
C TYR A 163 -5.91 -0.26 -21.97
N VAL A 164 -5.53 0.78 -21.22
CA VAL A 164 -6.42 1.89 -20.86
C VAL A 164 -7.02 2.52 -22.13
N ILE A 165 -6.16 2.85 -23.10
CA ILE A 165 -6.56 3.43 -24.39
C ILE A 165 -7.54 2.52 -25.15
N LYS A 166 -7.22 1.23 -25.26
CA LYS A 166 -8.09 0.26 -25.94
C LYS A 166 -9.46 0.18 -25.25
N GLY A 167 -9.50 0.16 -23.92
CA GLY A 167 -10.75 0.18 -23.16
C GLY A 167 -11.59 1.42 -23.47
N LEU A 168 -10.96 2.60 -23.47
CA LEU A 168 -11.64 3.85 -23.82
C LEU A 168 -12.17 3.86 -25.27
N CYS A 169 -11.37 3.38 -26.22
CA CYS A 169 -11.77 3.27 -27.64
C CYS A 169 -12.89 2.25 -27.86
N ARG A 170 -12.94 1.18 -27.06
CA ARG A 170 -13.97 0.11 -27.13
C ARG A 170 -15.22 0.40 -26.32
N LYS A 171 -15.25 1.51 -25.56
CA LYS A 171 -16.32 1.82 -24.61
C LYS A 171 -16.44 0.76 -23.49
N GLU A 172 -15.29 0.32 -22.99
CA GLU A 172 -15.12 -0.60 -21.86
C GLU A 172 -14.57 0.20 -20.66
N ILE A 173 -15.38 1.10 -20.08
CA ILE A 173 -14.88 2.09 -19.09
C ILE A 173 -14.29 1.44 -17.83
N LEU A 174 -14.91 0.38 -17.30
CA LEU A 174 -14.42 -0.31 -16.10
C LEU A 174 -13.07 -0.98 -16.34
N PHE A 175 -12.90 -1.61 -17.51
CA PHE A 175 -11.61 -2.19 -17.91
C PHE A 175 -10.51 -1.12 -17.99
N ALA A 176 -10.83 0.05 -18.55
CA ALA A 176 -9.88 1.16 -18.62
C ALA A 176 -9.53 1.72 -17.22
N ILE A 177 -10.54 1.92 -16.37
CA ILE A 177 -10.38 2.40 -14.99
C ILE A 177 -9.52 1.43 -14.18
N ASP A 178 -9.75 0.12 -14.28
CA ASP A 178 -9.00 -0.88 -13.52
C ASP A 178 -7.52 -0.90 -13.89
N HIS A 179 -7.19 -0.95 -15.20
CA HIS A 179 -5.80 -0.89 -15.66
C HIS A 179 -5.13 0.44 -15.28
N PHE A 180 -5.88 1.54 -15.32
CA PHE A 180 -5.34 2.83 -14.91
C PHE A 180 -5.05 2.84 -13.40
N ASN A 181 -6.02 2.48 -12.56
CA ASN A 181 -5.88 2.52 -11.10
C ASN A 181 -4.84 1.53 -10.57
N GLN A 182 -4.89 0.29 -11.05
CA GLN A 182 -4.09 -0.79 -10.50
C GLN A 182 -2.65 -0.80 -11.02
N ILE A 183 -2.41 -0.25 -12.22
CA ILE A 183 -1.09 -0.33 -12.86
C ILE A 183 -0.56 1.07 -13.20
N VAL A 184 -1.17 1.79 -14.14
CA VAL A 184 -0.60 3.06 -14.66
C VAL A 184 -0.39 4.10 -13.55
N ARG A 185 -1.40 4.37 -12.73
CA ARG A 185 -1.24 5.29 -11.60
C ARG A 185 -0.37 4.70 -10.49
N HIS A 186 -0.42 3.39 -10.29
CA HIS A 186 0.43 2.72 -9.31
C HIS A 186 1.91 2.95 -9.62
N GLU A 187 2.31 2.83 -10.89
CA GLU A 187 3.69 3.10 -11.31
C GLU A 187 4.06 4.58 -11.24
N LEU A 188 3.11 5.50 -11.48
CA LEU A 188 3.32 6.93 -11.17
C LEU A 188 3.59 7.16 -9.67
N LEU A 189 2.79 6.57 -8.79
CA LEU A 189 2.98 6.69 -7.34
C LEU A 189 4.32 6.08 -6.90
N ARG A 190 4.73 4.94 -7.50
CA ARG A 190 6.06 4.33 -7.28
C ARG A 190 7.17 5.29 -7.69
N MET A 191 7.09 5.89 -8.87
CA MET A 191 8.07 6.85 -9.37
C MET A 191 8.16 8.10 -8.49
N ILE A 192 7.02 8.65 -8.04
CA ILE A 192 6.99 9.76 -7.06
C ILE A 192 7.61 9.33 -5.73
N SER A 193 7.35 8.10 -5.27
CA SER A 193 7.96 7.59 -4.03
C SER A 193 9.49 7.52 -4.13
N TRP A 194 10.04 7.15 -5.28
CA TRP A 194 11.49 7.18 -5.49
C TRP A 194 12.04 8.60 -5.49
N LYS A 195 11.35 9.57 -6.10
CA LYS A 195 11.72 10.99 -5.99
C LYS A 195 11.80 11.42 -4.52
N VAL A 196 10.77 11.12 -3.73
CA VAL A 196 10.76 11.38 -2.28
C VAL A 196 11.92 10.67 -1.57
N GLY A 197 12.19 9.42 -1.93
CA GLY A 197 13.33 8.65 -1.42
C GLY A 197 14.67 9.33 -1.70
N ILE A 198 14.88 9.87 -2.89
CA ILE A 198 16.11 10.61 -3.23
C ILE A 198 16.23 11.88 -2.37
N GLU A 199 15.14 12.62 -2.17
CA GLU A 199 15.12 13.87 -1.38
C GLU A 199 15.34 13.64 0.11
N THR A 200 14.93 12.48 0.61
CA THR A 200 14.96 12.13 2.04
C THR A 200 16.10 11.16 2.38
N GLY A 201 16.91 10.78 1.38
CA GLY A 201 18.00 9.83 1.53
C GLY A 201 17.54 8.39 1.82
N PHE A 202 16.33 8.02 1.42
CA PHE A 202 15.73 6.68 1.57
C PHE A 202 15.58 6.22 3.03
N LYS A 203 15.24 7.16 3.93
CA LYS A 203 15.15 6.95 5.38
C LYS A 203 13.73 6.98 5.94
N LEU A 204 12.72 6.89 5.09
CA LEU A 204 11.33 6.92 5.51
C LEU A 204 10.43 6.07 4.62
N SER A 205 9.27 5.74 5.17
CA SER A 205 8.16 5.13 4.43
C SER A 205 7.16 6.18 3.95
N VAL A 206 6.66 6.03 2.72
CA VAL A 206 5.50 6.80 2.22
C VAL A 206 4.16 6.15 2.61
N GLY A 207 4.20 5.11 3.45
CA GLY A 207 3.04 4.40 3.97
C GLY A 207 2.43 3.40 2.97
N LYS A 208 1.71 2.41 3.50
CA LYS A 208 0.91 1.46 2.72
C LYS A 208 -0.05 2.24 1.80
N ASN A 209 -0.13 1.82 0.53
CA ASN A 209 -0.89 2.50 -0.52
C ASN A 209 -0.55 4.00 -0.66
N TYR A 210 0.70 4.40 -0.37
CA TYR A 210 1.20 5.77 -0.51
C TYR A 210 0.45 6.81 0.35
N LYS A 211 -0.20 6.37 1.44
CA LYS A 211 -1.05 7.23 2.28
C LYS A 211 -0.36 8.45 2.91
N PHE A 212 0.98 8.49 2.92
CA PHE A 212 1.75 9.62 3.45
C PHE A 212 2.46 10.44 2.37
N ILE A 213 2.27 10.13 1.08
CA ILE A 213 3.03 10.75 -0.02
C ILE A 213 2.84 12.27 -0.10
N GLU A 214 1.63 12.77 0.22
CA GLU A 214 1.28 14.20 0.25
C GLU A 214 2.21 15.00 1.18
N ARG A 215 2.68 14.40 2.27
CA ARG A 215 3.55 15.07 3.26
C ARG A 215 4.93 15.42 2.70
N TYR A 216 5.31 14.83 1.57
CA TYR A 216 6.67 14.88 1.05
C TYR A 216 6.77 15.47 -0.36
N ILE A 217 5.66 15.84 -0.98
CA ILE A 217 5.62 16.42 -2.32
C ILE A 217 5.10 17.86 -2.27
N SER A 218 5.33 18.62 -3.34
CA SER A 218 4.78 19.97 -3.44
C SER A 218 3.26 19.93 -3.58
N GLU A 219 2.60 20.99 -3.13
CA GLU A 219 1.15 21.21 -3.28
C GLU A 219 0.74 21.10 -4.76
N ASP A 220 1.49 21.72 -5.69
CA ASP A 220 1.24 21.62 -7.13
C ASP A 220 1.31 20.17 -7.66
N LEU A 221 2.27 19.37 -7.20
CA LEU A 221 2.36 17.96 -7.62
C LEU A 221 1.20 17.14 -7.04
N TRP A 222 0.81 17.42 -5.80
CA TRP A 222 -0.33 16.76 -5.15
C TRP A 222 -1.65 17.07 -5.85
N GLU A 223 -1.93 18.35 -6.15
CA GLU A 223 -3.16 18.77 -6.84
C GLU A 223 -3.27 18.13 -8.23
N LYS A 224 -2.16 18.07 -8.98
CA LYS A 224 -2.11 17.40 -10.28
C LYS A 224 -2.32 15.90 -10.13
N LEU A 225 -1.69 15.26 -9.14
CA LEU A 225 -1.89 13.84 -8.86
C LEU A 225 -3.37 13.53 -8.55
N LEU A 226 -4.00 14.30 -7.66
CA LEU A 226 -5.42 14.17 -7.33
C LEU A 226 -6.33 14.39 -8.55
N SER A 227 -5.97 15.34 -9.42
CA SER A 227 -6.72 15.58 -10.66
C SER A 227 -6.74 14.36 -11.59
N THR A 228 -5.80 13.42 -11.46
CA THR A 228 -5.83 12.16 -12.22
C THR A 228 -6.92 11.18 -11.75
N TYR A 229 -7.63 11.43 -10.64
CA TYR A 229 -8.68 10.55 -10.12
C TYR A 229 -10.09 10.84 -10.67
N ARG A 230 -10.25 11.88 -11.50
CA ARG A 230 -11.53 12.14 -12.18
C ARG A 230 -11.83 11.06 -13.22
N MET A 231 -12.74 10.14 -12.92
CA MET A 231 -13.02 8.94 -13.73
C MET A 231 -14.52 8.68 -14.00
N ASP A 232 -15.37 9.66 -13.74
CA ASP A 232 -16.83 9.59 -13.89
C ASP A 232 -17.32 9.71 -15.34
N SER A 233 -16.42 9.86 -16.32
CA SER A 233 -16.74 9.85 -17.75
C SER A 233 -15.55 9.44 -18.62
N TYR A 234 -15.81 9.07 -19.88
CA TYR A 234 -14.75 8.75 -20.84
C TYR A 234 -13.83 9.94 -21.09
N GLU A 235 -14.40 11.14 -21.18
CA GLU A 235 -13.67 12.40 -21.36
C GLU A 235 -12.73 12.66 -20.19
N ASN A 236 -13.23 12.49 -18.97
CA ASN A 236 -12.44 12.69 -17.75
C ASN A 236 -11.27 11.68 -17.65
N ILE A 237 -11.48 10.42 -18.05
CA ILE A 237 -10.40 9.42 -18.04
C ILE A 237 -9.33 9.74 -19.09
N TRP A 238 -9.71 10.24 -20.27
CA TRP A 238 -8.73 10.72 -21.26
C TRP A 238 -7.91 11.89 -20.71
N GLU A 239 -8.55 12.90 -20.11
CA GLU A 239 -7.87 14.03 -19.47
C GLU A 239 -6.91 13.55 -18.36
N ALA A 240 -7.39 12.65 -17.49
CA ALA A 240 -6.59 12.05 -16.44
C ALA A 240 -5.38 11.27 -16.99
N LEU A 241 -5.55 10.51 -18.07
CA LEU A 241 -4.46 9.75 -18.70
C LEU A 241 -3.38 10.68 -19.26
N PHE A 242 -3.77 11.75 -19.96
CA PHE A 242 -2.82 12.74 -20.46
C PHE A 242 -2.07 13.45 -19.33
N LEU A 243 -2.76 13.85 -18.27
CA LEU A 243 -2.12 14.43 -17.09
C LEU A 243 -1.17 13.44 -16.41
N CYS A 244 -1.56 12.17 -16.30
CA CYS A 244 -0.73 11.11 -15.76
C CYS A 244 0.55 10.91 -16.59
N HIS A 245 0.49 10.94 -17.93
CA HIS A 245 1.67 10.91 -18.80
C HIS A 245 2.60 12.12 -18.56
N GLN A 246 2.05 13.32 -18.38
CA GLN A 246 2.84 14.52 -18.11
C GLN A 246 3.58 14.41 -16.78
N LEU A 247 2.86 14.02 -15.72
CA LEU A 247 3.44 13.81 -14.39
C LEU A 247 4.49 12.71 -14.41
N PHE A 248 4.20 11.58 -15.04
CA PHE A 248 5.14 10.47 -15.12
C PHE A 248 6.42 10.90 -15.82
N ARG A 249 6.33 11.57 -16.97
CA ARG A 249 7.51 12.08 -17.69
C ARG A 249 8.34 13.04 -16.84
N ALA A 250 7.71 14.00 -16.18
CA ALA A 250 8.40 14.96 -15.33
C ALA A 250 9.16 14.26 -14.18
N VAL A 251 8.47 13.41 -13.43
CA VAL A 251 9.05 12.75 -12.25
C VAL A 251 10.09 11.71 -12.64
N SER A 252 9.80 10.86 -13.64
CA SER A 252 10.74 9.84 -14.12
C SER A 252 11.99 10.44 -14.77
N GLY A 253 11.86 11.61 -15.42
CA GLY A 253 13.00 12.36 -15.94
C GLY A 253 13.91 12.87 -14.82
N GLU A 254 13.33 13.46 -13.78
CA GLU A 254 14.10 13.93 -12.61
C GLU A 254 14.79 12.76 -11.89
N VAL A 255 14.10 11.64 -11.69
CA VAL A 255 14.67 10.45 -11.06
C VAL A 255 15.84 9.90 -11.88
N ALA A 256 15.69 9.81 -13.21
CA ALA A 256 16.79 9.39 -14.09
C ALA A 256 17.99 10.33 -13.99
N GLU A 257 17.77 11.64 -14.02
CA GLU A 257 18.85 12.63 -13.91
C GLU A 257 19.60 12.50 -12.58
N ARG A 258 18.87 12.47 -11.46
CA ARG A 258 19.45 12.44 -10.10
C ARG A 258 20.13 11.11 -9.75
N LEU A 259 19.72 10.02 -10.39
CA LEU A 259 20.33 8.69 -10.19
C LEU A 259 21.31 8.31 -11.30
N HIS A 260 21.47 9.15 -12.33
CA HIS A 260 22.28 8.90 -13.52
C HIS A 260 21.85 7.65 -14.32
N TYR A 261 20.54 7.48 -14.50
CA TYR A 261 19.95 6.42 -15.30
C TYR A 261 19.55 6.94 -16.69
N ALA A 262 19.43 6.03 -17.65
CA ALA A 262 18.97 6.37 -19.00
C ALA A 262 17.43 6.52 -19.03
N TYR A 263 16.94 7.59 -19.62
CA TYR A 263 15.50 7.76 -19.87
C TYR A 263 15.05 6.89 -21.05
N PRO A 264 13.93 6.16 -20.95
CA PRO A 264 13.51 5.26 -22.01
C PRO A 264 12.86 5.95 -23.22
N GLU A 265 13.17 5.47 -24.42
CA GLU A 265 12.64 6.03 -25.67
C GLU A 265 11.17 5.64 -25.96
N TYR A 266 10.65 4.59 -25.33
CA TYR A 266 9.30 4.10 -25.62
C TYR A 266 8.18 5.05 -25.20
N ASP A 267 8.42 6.01 -24.29
CA ASP A 267 7.51 7.13 -24.01
C ASP A 267 7.04 7.80 -25.32
N ARG A 268 7.97 8.21 -26.18
CA ARG A 268 7.65 8.95 -27.43
C ARG A 268 6.69 8.16 -28.31
N ASN A 269 6.92 6.85 -28.42
CA ASN A 269 6.11 5.96 -29.25
C ASN A 269 4.69 5.80 -28.69
N ILE A 270 4.57 5.58 -27.38
CA ILE A 270 3.27 5.40 -26.72
C ILE A 270 2.49 6.72 -26.65
N THR A 271 3.16 7.84 -26.43
CA THR A 271 2.55 9.18 -26.48
C THR A 271 1.96 9.45 -27.87
N LYS A 272 2.71 9.16 -28.95
CA LYS A 272 2.18 9.28 -30.31
C LYS A 272 0.96 8.38 -30.53
N TYR A 273 1.05 7.11 -30.16
CA TYR A 273 -0.08 6.17 -30.25
C TYR A 273 -1.32 6.68 -29.50
N THR A 274 -1.14 7.21 -28.29
CA THR A 274 -2.21 7.77 -27.45
C THR A 274 -2.92 8.91 -28.16
N ARG A 275 -2.16 9.87 -28.71
CA ARG A 275 -2.69 11.01 -29.46
C ARG A 275 -3.45 10.57 -30.72
N ASP A 276 -2.90 9.62 -31.46
CA ASP A 276 -3.52 9.10 -32.68
C ASP A 276 -4.86 8.40 -32.38
N MET A 277 -4.91 7.58 -31.33
CA MET A 277 -6.15 6.91 -30.90
C MET A 277 -7.17 7.92 -30.36
N TYR A 278 -6.76 8.87 -29.52
CA TYR A 278 -7.64 9.91 -29.02
C TYR A 278 -8.29 10.70 -30.16
N LYS A 279 -7.48 11.17 -31.11
CA LYS A 279 -7.98 11.92 -32.29
C LYS A 279 -8.96 11.08 -33.11
N LYS A 280 -8.61 9.82 -33.40
CA LYS A 280 -9.44 8.93 -34.21
C LYS A 280 -10.80 8.65 -33.58
N TYR A 281 -10.87 8.47 -32.26
CA TYR A 281 -12.08 7.99 -31.58
C TYR A 281 -12.91 9.09 -30.90
N THR A 282 -12.35 10.29 -30.71
CA THR A 282 -13.10 11.43 -30.12
C THR A 282 -13.35 12.55 -31.13
N GLY A 283 -12.64 12.57 -32.26
CA GLY A 283 -12.66 13.68 -33.21
C GLY A 283 -11.99 14.95 -32.68
N LYS A 284 -11.48 14.94 -31.45
CA LYS A 284 -10.77 16.05 -30.82
C LYS A 284 -9.27 15.91 -31.06
N THR A 285 -8.61 16.97 -31.49
CA THR A 285 -7.16 17.10 -31.34
C THR A 285 -6.90 17.59 -29.93
N GLY A 286 -6.19 16.80 -29.11
CA GLY A 286 -6.01 17.06 -27.68
C GLY A 286 -5.70 18.52 -27.36
N CYS A 287 -6.52 19.13 -26.51
CA CYS A 287 -6.20 20.38 -25.84
C CYS A 287 -5.45 19.98 -24.57
N LEU A 288 -4.13 20.14 -24.56
CA LEU A 288 -3.21 20.12 -23.39
C LEU A 288 -1.74 20.33 -23.84
N ASP A 289 -1.44 20.37 -25.14
CA ASP A 289 -0.07 20.43 -25.68
C ASP A 289 0.49 21.84 -25.99
N SER A 290 -0.23 22.94 -25.71
CA SER A 290 0.31 24.27 -26.05
C SER A 290 1.42 24.77 -25.10
N THR A 291 1.72 24.06 -24.01
CA THR A 291 2.71 24.51 -23.02
C THR A 291 3.92 23.59 -22.83
N TYR A 292 3.94 22.38 -23.40
CA TYR A 292 5.06 21.43 -23.16
C TYR A 292 5.68 20.79 -24.40
N ALA A 293 5.07 20.94 -25.58
CA ALA A 293 5.76 20.56 -26.83
C ALA A 293 7.01 21.42 -27.10
N ALA A 294 7.09 22.63 -26.52
CA ALA A 294 8.24 23.52 -26.62
C ALA A 294 9.46 23.04 -25.81
N ASP A 295 9.27 22.42 -24.65
CA ASP A 295 10.37 22.03 -23.75
C ASP A 295 11.21 20.84 -24.25
N ILE A 296 10.65 20.00 -25.14
CA ILE A 296 11.38 18.87 -25.74
C ILE A 296 12.26 19.34 -26.92
N GLU A 297 11.90 20.44 -27.58
CA GLU A 297 12.74 21.05 -28.62
C GLU A 297 13.82 21.96 -28.03
N GLU A 298 13.57 22.71 -26.96
CA GLU A 298 14.58 23.58 -26.33
C GLU A 298 15.73 22.80 -25.65
N ARG A 299 15.47 21.63 -25.07
CA ARG A 299 16.54 20.78 -24.49
C ARG A 299 17.42 20.06 -25.52
N ARG A 300 17.18 20.26 -26.83
CA ARG A 300 18.05 19.81 -27.92
C ARG A 300 19.05 20.87 -28.38
N GLU A 301 18.87 22.13 -27.96
CA GLU A 301 19.72 23.27 -28.35
C GLU A 301 20.66 23.75 -27.24
N GLN A 302 20.75 23.04 -26.12
CA GLN A 302 21.75 23.26 -25.04
C GLN A 302 22.49 21.95 -24.72
#